data_AF-A0A4R3EAP7-F1
#
_entry.id   AF-A0A4R3EAP7-F1
#
_cell.length_a   1.000
_cell.length_b   1.000
_cell.length_c   1.000
_cell.angle_alpha   90.00
_cell.angle_beta   90.00
_cell.angle_gamma   90.00
#
_symmetry.space_group_name_H-M   'P 1'
#
loop_
_entity.id
_entity.type
_entity.pdbx_description
1 polymer ?
#
loop_
_entity_poly.entity_id
_entity_poly.type
_entity_poly.pdbx_seq_one_letter_code
_entity_poly.pdbx_strand_id
1 'polypeptide(L)'
;MTLNLPSKEEARLCASVVKDIARVKGVTDDPSSIGTLTITVARLFNSGVRERDALLSEAMKIAGIPVARKERYALLDAFPDINPGTIDLSMEPENERGHQQQ
;
A
#
# COMPACT_ATOMS: atom_id res chain seq x y z
N MET A 1 -28.11 6.06 -3.96
CA MET A 1 -27.29 4.94 -4.46
C MET A 1 -27.29 3.88 -3.39
N THR A 2 -28.02 2.79 -3.61
CA THR A 2 -28.11 1.67 -2.67
C THR A 2 -26.75 0.96 -2.63
N LEU A 3 -26.11 0.96 -1.46
CA LEU A 3 -24.94 0.13 -1.17
C LEU A 3 -25.43 -1.31 -0.99
N ASN A 4 -25.66 -2.01 -2.10
CA ASN A 4 -25.88 -3.46 -2.06
C ASN A 4 -24.55 -4.11 -1.72
N LEU A 5 -24.37 -4.40 -0.43
CA LEU A 5 -23.26 -5.22 0.04
C LEU A 5 -23.33 -6.58 -0.65
N PRO A 6 -22.18 -7.15 -1.07
CA PRO A 6 -22.17 -8.46 -1.70
C PRO A 6 -22.78 -9.50 -0.77
N SER A 7 -23.52 -10.44 -1.35
CA SER A 7 -23.99 -11.61 -0.63
C SER A 7 -22.81 -12.39 -0.05
N LYS A 8 -23.07 -13.26 0.93
CA LYS A 8 -22.03 -14.12 1.52
C LYS A 8 -21.30 -14.97 0.47
N GLU A 9 -22.02 -15.44 -0.55
CA GLU A 9 -21.47 -16.25 -1.62
C GLU A 9 -20.59 -15.41 -2.56
N GLU A 10 -21.03 -14.18 -2.85
CA GLU A 10 -20.27 -13.23 -3.66
C GLU A 10 -18.96 -12.81 -2.97
N ALA A 11 -19.02 -12.55 -1.66
CA ALA A 11 -17.82 -12.25 -0.87
C ALA A 11 -16.83 -13.43 -0.88
N ARG A 12 -17.33 -14.66 -0.82
CA ARG A 12 -16.49 -15.88 -0.91
C ARG A 12 -15.86 -16.03 -2.29
N LEU A 13 -16.59 -15.75 -3.35
CA LEU A 13 -16.08 -15.76 -4.72
C LEU A 13 -14.95 -14.74 -4.87
N CYS A 14 -15.16 -13.48 -4.47
CA CYS A 14 -14.13 -12.44 -4.49
C CYS A 14 -12.88 -12.86 -3.69
N ALA A 15 -13.07 -13.40 -2.47
CA ALA A 15 -11.97 -13.86 -1.64
C ALA A 15 -11.19 -15.04 -2.27
N SER A 16 -11.88 -15.96 -2.95
CA SER A 16 -11.22 -17.06 -3.69
C SER A 16 -10.36 -16.51 -4.81
N VAL A 17 -10.87 -15.54 -5.59
CA VAL A 17 -10.12 -14.93 -6.69
C VAL A 17 -8.87 -14.21 -6.19
N VAL A 18 -8.99 -13.43 -5.10
CA VAL A 18 -7.84 -12.75 -4.48
C VAL A 18 -6.78 -13.76 -4.04
N LYS A 19 -7.17 -14.87 -3.40
CA LYS A 19 -6.25 -15.92 -2.95
C LYS A 19 -5.52 -16.59 -4.11
N ASP A 20 -6.21 -16.87 -5.20
CA ASP A 20 -5.61 -17.51 -6.37
C ASP A 20 -4.61 -16.60 -7.06
N ILE A 21 -4.97 -15.32 -7.26
CA ILE A 21 -4.07 -14.33 -7.85
C ILE A 21 -2.84 -14.14 -6.95
N ALA A 22 -3.03 -14.05 -5.64
CA ALA A 22 -1.93 -13.90 -4.69
C ALA A 22 -0.97 -15.08 -4.71
N ARG A 23 -1.49 -16.31 -4.80
CA ARG A 23 -0.70 -17.54 -4.89
C ARG A 23 0.10 -17.58 -6.19
N VAL A 24 -0.54 -17.31 -7.32
CA VAL A 24 0.12 -17.31 -8.64
C VAL A 24 1.20 -16.23 -8.73
N LYS A 25 0.98 -15.06 -8.11
CA LYS A 25 1.94 -13.96 -8.09
C LYS A 25 2.99 -14.06 -6.98
N GLY A 26 2.87 -15.01 -6.05
CA GLY A 26 3.79 -15.16 -4.93
C GLY A 26 3.76 -14.00 -3.92
N VAL A 27 2.60 -13.38 -3.72
CA VAL A 27 2.40 -12.21 -2.83
C VAL A 27 1.51 -12.49 -1.63
N THR A 28 1.35 -13.76 -1.27
CA THR A 28 0.46 -14.20 -0.17
C THR A 28 0.87 -13.65 1.20
N ASP A 29 2.13 -13.29 1.38
CA ASP A 29 2.76 -12.73 2.58
C ASP A 29 2.86 -11.20 2.55
N ASP A 30 2.30 -10.54 1.53
CA ASP A 30 2.33 -9.09 1.38
C ASP A 30 0.93 -8.48 1.57
N PRO A 31 0.60 -7.99 2.77
CA PRO A 31 -0.70 -7.38 3.06
C PRO A 31 -1.06 -6.23 2.12
N SER A 32 -0.07 -5.45 1.67
CA SER A 32 -0.31 -4.31 0.77
C SER A 32 -0.71 -4.77 -0.63
N SER A 33 -0.05 -5.81 -1.15
CA SER A 33 -0.45 -6.45 -2.41
C SER A 33 -1.83 -7.09 -2.31
N ILE A 34 -2.12 -7.78 -1.21
CA ILE A 34 -3.45 -8.37 -0.95
C ILE A 34 -4.54 -7.28 -0.90
N GLY A 35 -4.28 -6.15 -0.23
CA GLY A 35 -5.21 -5.02 -0.18
C GLY A 35 -5.50 -4.45 -1.57
N THR A 36 -4.46 -4.29 -2.39
CA THR A 36 -4.59 -3.82 -3.77
C THR A 36 -5.41 -4.79 -4.62
N LEU A 37 -5.15 -6.10 -4.51
CA LEU A 37 -5.93 -7.13 -5.20
C LEU A 37 -7.40 -7.10 -4.77
N THR A 38 -7.65 -6.94 -3.46
CA THR A 38 -9.00 -6.90 -2.91
C THR A 38 -9.79 -5.72 -3.47
N ILE A 39 -9.19 -4.52 -3.53
CA ILE A 39 -9.82 -3.33 -4.10
C ILE A 39 -10.11 -3.54 -5.60
N THR A 40 -9.15 -4.08 -6.35
CA THR A 40 -9.32 -4.34 -7.79
C THR A 40 -10.46 -5.32 -8.05
N VAL A 41 -10.49 -6.44 -7.33
CA VAL A 41 -11.55 -7.45 -7.45
C VAL A 41 -12.91 -6.87 -7.08
N ALA A 42 -13.00 -6.09 -5.99
CA ALA A 42 -14.24 -5.44 -5.60
C ALA A 42 -14.76 -4.45 -6.67
N ARG A 43 -13.86 -3.67 -7.30
CA ARG A 43 -14.24 -2.74 -8.37
C ARG A 43 -14.77 -3.46 -9.60
N LEU A 44 -14.11 -4.53 -10.03
CA LEU A 44 -14.55 -5.36 -11.15
C LEU A 44 -15.90 -6.05 -10.88
N PHE A 45 -16.08 -6.55 -9.67
CA PHE A 45 -17.34 -7.17 -9.25
C PHE A 45 -18.48 -6.15 -9.29
N ASN A 46 -18.24 -4.96 -8.74
CA ASN A 46 -19.22 -3.87 -8.74
C ASN A 46 -19.51 -3.31 -10.14
N SER A 47 -18.56 -3.43 -11.09
CA SER A 47 -18.80 -3.09 -12.50
C SER A 47 -19.54 -4.17 -13.28
N GLY A 48 -19.88 -5.30 -12.66
CA GLY A 48 -20.71 -6.35 -13.25
C GLY A 48 -19.97 -7.64 -13.63
N VAL A 49 -18.66 -7.75 -13.37
CA VAL A 49 -17.90 -8.99 -13.62
C VAL A 49 -18.13 -9.97 -12.46
N ARG A 50 -19.20 -10.75 -12.55
CA ARG A 50 -19.66 -11.65 -11.48
C ARG A 50 -19.24 -13.11 -11.65
N GLU A 51 -18.84 -13.51 -12.85
CA GLU A 51 -18.34 -14.85 -13.11
C GLU A 51 -16.89 -14.98 -12.62
N ARG A 52 -16.60 -16.07 -11.91
CA ARG A 52 -15.29 -16.33 -11.28
C ARG A 52 -14.13 -16.23 -12.26
N ASP A 53 -14.23 -16.92 -13.40
CA ASP A 53 -13.11 -17.03 -14.33
C ASP A 53 -12.89 -15.72 -15.11
N ALA A 54 -13.97 -15.03 -15.45
CA ALA A 54 -13.90 -13.67 -16.00
C ALA A 54 -13.28 -12.69 -14.99
N LEU A 55 -13.69 -12.75 -13.73
CA LEU A 55 -13.17 -11.89 -12.66
C LEU A 55 -11.69 -12.16 -12.40
N LEU A 56 -11.26 -13.42 -12.40
CA LEU A 56 -9.87 -13.81 -12.24
C LEU A 56 -9.01 -13.37 -13.44
N SER A 57 -9.48 -13.61 -14.66
CA SER A 57 -8.80 -13.20 -15.89
C SER A 57 -8.59 -11.68 -15.93
N GLU A 58 -9.66 -10.92 -15.67
CA GLU A 58 -9.62 -9.46 -15.72
C GLU A 58 -8.79 -8.87 -14.58
N ALA A 59 -8.94 -9.39 -13.36
CA ALA A 59 -8.12 -8.98 -12.22
C ALA A 59 -6.64 -9.32 -12.44
N MET A 60 -6.30 -10.42 -13.11
CA MET A 60 -4.92 -10.77 -13.41
C MET A 60 -4.29 -9.84 -14.46
N LYS A 61 -5.06 -9.35 -15.44
CA LYS A 61 -4.64 -8.31 -16.39
C LYS A 61 -4.38 -6.98 -15.70
N ILE A 62 -5.30 -6.54 -14.83
CA ILE A 62 -5.21 -5.25 -14.13
C ILE A 62 -4.12 -5.28 -13.06
N ALA A 63 -3.97 -6.41 -12.36
CA ALA A 63 -2.93 -6.61 -11.37
C ALA A 63 -1.54 -6.81 -12.00
N GLY A 64 -1.26 -6.22 -13.17
CA GLY A 64 0.09 -5.94 -13.66
C GLY A 64 0.86 -5.01 -12.72
N ILE A 65 0.96 -5.41 -11.46
CA ILE A 65 1.84 -4.84 -10.45
C ILE A 65 3.22 -5.41 -10.77
N PRO A 66 4.24 -4.57 -10.97
CA PRO A 66 5.58 -5.04 -11.32
C PRO A 66 6.08 -6.01 -10.25
N VAL A 67 6.74 -7.07 -10.69
CA VAL A 67 7.34 -8.16 -9.88
C VAL A 67 8.53 -7.66 -9.03
N ALA A 68 8.59 -6.37 -8.69
CA ALA A 68 9.71 -5.73 -8.05
C ALA A 68 9.38 -5.28 -6.61
N ARG A 69 8.89 -6.20 -5.76
CA ARG A 69 8.89 -5.95 -4.29
C ARG A 69 10.32 -5.90 -3.74
N LYS A 70 11.30 -6.50 -4.44
CA LYS A 70 12.72 -6.44 -4.03
C LYS A 70 13.30 -5.02 -4.06
N GLU A 71 12.74 -4.10 -4.85
CA GLU A 71 13.23 -2.72 -4.95
C GLU A 71 12.61 -1.78 -3.90
N ARG A 72 11.38 -2.05 -3.44
CA ARG A 72 10.72 -1.20 -2.43
C ARG A 72 11.26 -1.40 -1.02
N TYR A 73 11.77 -2.59 -0.70
CA TYR A 73 12.50 -2.81 0.56
C TYR A 73 13.87 -2.14 0.57
N ALA A 74 14.56 -2.05 -0.57
CA ALA A 74 15.83 -1.32 -0.66
C ALA A 74 15.67 0.20 -0.43
N LEU A 75 14.51 0.78 -0.73
CA LEU A 75 14.23 2.20 -0.46
C LEU A 75 13.87 2.46 1.01
N LEU A 76 13.31 1.46 1.71
CA LEU A 76 12.95 1.57 3.13
C LEU A 76 14.16 1.33 4.06
N ASP A 77 15.16 0.56 3.63
CA ASP A 77 16.46 0.44 4.32
C ASP A 77 17.33 1.73 4.21
N ALA A 78 16.89 2.72 3.43
CA ALA A 78 17.59 4.00 3.25
C ALA A 78 17.03 5.14 4.13
N PHE A 79 16.18 4.85 5.11
CA PHE A 79 15.91 5.79 6.20
C PHE A 79 16.94 5.55 7.30
N PRO A 80 17.98 6.40 7.46
CA PRO A 80 18.85 6.29 8.61
C PRO A 80 18.02 6.48 9.89
N ASP A 81 18.24 5.61 10.87
CA ASP A 81 17.64 5.66 12.21
C ASP A 81 17.51 7.10 12.71
N ILE A 82 16.29 7.63 12.67
CA ILE A 82 15.95 8.85 13.39
C ILE A 82 15.86 8.44 14.84
N ASN A 83 16.98 8.51 15.56
CA ASN A 83 17.01 8.47 17.01
C ASN A 83 16.14 9.63 17.52
N PRO A 84 15.05 9.38 18.29
CA PRO A 84 14.17 10.43 18.79
C PRO A 84 14.78 11.25 19.95
N GLY A 85 16.11 11.23 20.11
CA GLY A 85 16.83 11.76 21.27
C GLY A 85 17.65 13.03 21.05
N THR A 86 17.68 13.61 19.85
CA THR A 86 18.42 14.86 19.59
C THR A 86 17.48 15.92 19.03
N ILE A 87 16.62 16.43 19.92
CA ILE A 87 16.10 17.78 19.74
C ILE A 87 17.11 18.68 20.45
N ASP A 88 18.06 19.23 19.70
CA ASP A 88 18.92 20.30 20.20
C ASP A 88 18.07 21.56 20.35
N LEU A 89 17.64 21.85 21.58
CA LEU A 89 16.95 23.07 21.97
C LEU A 89 17.95 24.08 22.56
N SER A 90 18.98 24.44 21.80
CA SER A 90 19.79 25.62 22.09
C SER A 90 19.50 26.72 21.08
N MET A 91 18.38 27.44 21.28
CA MET A 91 18.31 28.83 20.83
C MET A 91 19.01 29.69 21.90
N GLU A 92 20.30 29.93 21.71
CA GLU A 92 20.99 31.01 22.42
C GLU A 92 20.52 32.35 21.83
N PRO A 93 20.04 33.31 22.64
CA PRO A 93 19.72 34.64 22.14
C PRO A 93 21.03 35.42 21.87
N GLU A 94 21.25 35.79 20.61
CA GLU A 94 22.34 36.67 20.20
C GLU A 94 22.21 38.05 20.85
N ASN A 95 22.98 38.30 21.92
CA ASN A 95 23.20 39.62 22.49
C ASN A 95 24.36 40.28 21.74
N GLU A 96 24.04 41.01 20.66
CA GLU A 96 24.98 41.85 19.93
C GLU A 96 25.33 43.11 20.74
N ARG A 97 26.36 43.03 21.60
CA ARG A 97 27.12 44.20 22.07
C ARG A 97 28.44 44.30 21.31
N GLY A 98 28.41 44.99 20.17
CA GLY A 98 29.59 45.67 19.62
C GLY A 98 29.50 47.16 19.99
N HIS A 99 30.54 47.95 20.21
CA HIS A 99 31.99 47.79 20.14
C HIS A 99 32.57 48.91 21.02
N GLN A 100 33.67 48.64 21.74
CA GLN A 100 34.52 49.70 22.26
C GLN A 100 35.59 50.08 21.23
N GLN A 101 36.05 51.33 21.39
CA GLN A 101 37.30 51.95 20.90
C GLN A 101 37.18 52.75 19.59
N GLN A 102 37.20 54.07 19.71
CA GLN A 102 38.45 54.83 19.88
C GLN A 102 38.25 56.05 20.79
#